data_AF-A0A957R3V5-F1
#
_entry.id   AF-A0A957R3V5-F1
#
_cell.length_a   1.000
_cell.length_b   1.000
_cell.length_c   1.000
_cell.angle_alpha   90.00
_cell.angle_beta   90.00
_cell.angle_gamma   90.00
#
_symmetry.space_group_name_H-M   'P 1'
#
loop_
_entity.id
_entity.type
_entity.pdbx_description
1 polymer ?
#
loop_
_entity_poly.entity_id
_entity_poly.type
_entity_poly.pdbx_seq_one_letter_code
_entity_poly.pdbx_strand_id
1 'polypeptide(L)'
;MTVSLNNSKAVYQGIKDAGILSISALPETWLVYLLQMADDDPHMSLVEVAKEEEAIGIAAGAYFAGEPHVLLMQNHGFLAAINGIVSLAQLYGIPLCMLIALRGHWGEPYPWHTRGGIVTEEVLRA
;
A
#
# COMPACT_ATOMS: atom_id res chain seq x y z
N MET A 1 8.82 -8.69 -17.82
CA MET A 1 7.99 -8.13 -16.75
C MET A 1 8.92 -7.70 -15.64
N THR A 2 8.94 -6.42 -15.27
CA THR A 2 9.93 -5.78 -14.38
C THR A 2 9.75 -6.10 -12.89
N VAL A 3 8.71 -6.88 -12.54
CA VAL A 3 8.37 -7.26 -11.17
C VAL A 3 8.88 -8.68 -10.88
N SER A 4 9.63 -8.85 -9.79
CA SER A 4 10.19 -10.13 -9.38
C SER A 4 9.20 -10.93 -8.54
N LEU A 5 8.73 -12.07 -9.08
CA LEU A 5 7.84 -12.99 -8.35
C LEU A 5 8.45 -13.46 -7.02
N ASN A 6 9.75 -13.76 -6.99
CA ASN A 6 10.41 -14.24 -5.78
C ASN A 6 10.43 -13.18 -4.67
N ASN A 7 10.64 -11.91 -5.03
CA ASN A 7 10.61 -10.82 -4.06
C ASN A 7 9.18 -10.58 -3.57
N SER A 8 8.19 -10.61 -4.46
CA SER A 8 6.78 -10.52 -4.06
C SER A 8 6.38 -11.63 -3.09
N LYS A 9 6.82 -12.88 -3.34
CA LYS A 9 6.58 -14.01 -2.42
C LYS A 9 7.20 -13.79 -1.05
N ALA A 10 8.44 -13.30 -1.00
CA ALA A 10 9.11 -13.01 0.26
C ALA A 10 8.37 -11.93 1.07
N VAL A 11 7.91 -10.87 0.40
CA VAL A 11 7.10 -9.81 1.01
C VAL A 11 5.77 -10.36 1.52
N TYR A 12 5.05 -11.14 0.70
CA TYR A 12 3.77 -11.74 1.08
C TYR A 12 3.90 -12.67 2.29
N GLN A 13 4.94 -13.51 2.30
CA GLN A 13 5.24 -14.37 3.45
C GLN A 13 5.53 -13.53 4.70
N GLY A 14 6.29 -12.44 4.59
CA GLY A 14 6.54 -11.52 5.70
C GLY A 14 5.26 -10.88 6.26
N ILE A 15 4.29 -10.53 5.41
CA ILE A 15 2.98 -10.03 5.85
C ILE A 15 2.25 -11.09 6.67
N LYS A 16 2.22 -12.34 6.19
CA LYS A 16 1.59 -13.45 6.91
C LYS A 16 2.29 -13.82 8.22
N ASP A 17 3.62 -13.82 8.22
CA ASP A 17 4.43 -14.10 9.40
C ASP A 17 4.24 -13.04 10.50
N ALA A 18 3.92 -11.81 10.10
CA ALA A 18 3.52 -10.73 11.01
C ALA A 18 2.08 -10.88 11.54
N GLY A 19 1.34 -11.93 11.14
CA GLY A 19 -0.03 -12.19 11.57
C GLY A 19 -1.07 -11.29 10.89
N ILE A 20 -0.71 -10.64 9.78
CA ILE A 20 -1.62 -9.77 9.04
C ILE A 20 -2.37 -10.62 8.01
N LEU A 21 -3.70 -10.64 8.13
CA LEU A 21 -4.60 -11.39 7.27
C LEU A 21 -5.61 -10.47 6.53
N SER A 22 -5.38 -9.16 6.59
CA SER A 22 -6.25 -8.14 6.03
C SER A 22 -5.43 -7.13 5.24
N ILE A 23 -5.75 -7.00 3.96
CA ILE A 23 -5.04 -6.15 3.01
C ILE A 23 -6.06 -5.31 2.24
N SER A 24 -5.81 -4.02 2.09
CA SER A 24 -6.52 -3.21 1.10
C SER A 24 -5.57 -2.63 0.08
N ALA A 25 -6.03 -2.56 -1.17
CA ALA A 25 -5.21 -2.14 -2.27
C ALA A 25 -6.03 -1.58 -3.42
N LEU A 26 -5.44 -0.63 -4.15
CA LEU A 26 -5.91 -0.25 -5.47
C LEU A 26 -5.12 -1.07 -6.51
N PRO A 27 -5.78 -1.73 -7.49
CA PRO A 27 -5.10 -2.54 -8.48
C PRO A 27 -3.99 -1.78 -9.22
N GLU A 28 -2.75 -2.24 -9.10
CA GLU A 28 -1.57 -1.61 -9.71
C GLU A 28 -0.63 -2.67 -10.30
N THR A 29 -0.02 -2.33 -11.44
CA THR A 29 0.79 -3.24 -12.26
C THR A 29 2.00 -3.79 -11.50
N TRP A 30 2.58 -3.00 -10.59
CA TRP A 30 3.75 -3.38 -9.80
C TRP A 30 3.44 -4.28 -8.60
N LEU A 31 2.18 -4.30 -8.18
CA LEU A 31 1.72 -5.09 -7.05
C LEU A 31 0.95 -6.34 -7.50
N VAL A 32 0.86 -6.59 -8.81
CA VAL A 32 0.03 -7.67 -9.39
C VAL A 32 0.25 -9.03 -8.74
N TYR A 33 1.49 -9.44 -8.47
CA TYR A 33 1.75 -10.74 -7.83
C TYR A 33 1.32 -10.77 -6.37
N LEU A 34 1.44 -9.65 -5.63
CA LEU A 34 0.96 -9.57 -4.25
C LEU A 34 -0.57 -9.64 -4.21
N LEU A 35 -1.24 -8.94 -5.12
CA LEU A 35 -2.69 -8.97 -5.26
C LEU A 35 -3.19 -10.36 -5.62
N GLN A 36 -2.57 -11.00 -6.62
CA GLN A 36 -2.91 -12.39 -7.00
C GLN A 36 -2.72 -13.36 -5.84
N MET A 37 -1.60 -13.30 -5.12
CA MET A 37 -1.39 -14.16 -3.94
C MET A 37 -2.39 -13.88 -2.82
N ALA A 38 -2.81 -12.63 -2.64
CA ALA A 38 -3.81 -12.28 -1.64
C ALA A 38 -5.22 -12.74 -2.04
N ASP A 39 -5.56 -12.68 -3.33
CA ASP A 39 -6.84 -13.15 -3.89
C ASP A 39 -6.95 -14.69 -3.90
N ASP A 40 -5.83 -15.37 -4.19
CA ASP A 40 -5.76 -16.84 -4.22
C ASP A 40 -5.72 -17.49 -2.82
N ASP A 41 -5.44 -16.72 -1.75
CA ASP A 41 -5.32 -17.24 -0.39
C ASP A 41 -6.66 -17.15 0.38
N PRO A 42 -7.32 -18.28 0.70
CA PRO A 42 -8.61 -18.26 1.41
C PRO A 42 -8.54 -17.74 2.85
N HIS A 43 -7.33 -17.59 3.41
CA HIS A 43 -7.11 -17.03 4.74
C HIS A 43 -6.80 -15.53 4.73
N MET A 44 -6.64 -14.93 3.55
CA MET A 44 -6.37 -13.52 3.37
C MET A 44 -7.64 -12.79 2.94
N SER A 45 -7.94 -11.67 3.58
CA SER A 45 -8.98 -10.75 3.12
C SER A 45 -8.33 -9.66 2.29
N LEU A 46 -8.55 -9.71 0.97
CA LEU A 46 -8.18 -8.64 0.06
C LEU A 46 -9.41 -7.74 -0.19
N VAL A 47 -9.26 -6.45 0.14
CA VAL A 47 -10.27 -5.42 -0.15
C VAL A 47 -9.74 -4.51 -1.26
N GLU A 48 -10.28 -4.70 -2.46
CA GLU A 48 -10.00 -3.80 -3.59
C GLU A 48 -10.78 -2.50 -3.44
N VAL A 49 -10.06 -1.38 -3.46
CA VAL A 49 -10.67 -0.04 -3.35
C VAL A 49 -10.73 0.65 -4.70
N ALA A 50 -11.68 1.59 -4.84
CA ALA A 50 -11.78 2.42 -6.05
C ALA A 50 -10.94 3.70 -5.94
N LYS A 51 -10.61 4.12 -4.71
CA LYS A 51 -9.73 5.25 -4.41
C LYS A 51 -8.82 4.94 -3.24
N GLU A 52 -7.60 5.46 -3.27
CA GLU A 52 -6.61 5.24 -2.21
C GLU A 52 -7.04 5.83 -0.86
N GLU A 53 -7.84 6.89 -0.85
CA GLU A 53 -8.44 7.44 0.37
C GLU A 53 -9.38 6.45 1.09
N GLU A 54 -10.09 5.59 0.34
CA GLU A 54 -10.96 4.56 0.92
C GLU A 54 -10.14 3.52 1.69
N ALA A 55 -8.96 3.18 1.18
CA ALA A 55 -8.04 2.25 1.84
C ALA A 55 -7.63 2.79 3.22
N ILE A 56 -7.37 4.11 3.33
CA ILE A 56 -7.08 4.75 4.63
C ILE A 56 -8.24 4.59 5.61
N GLY A 57 -9.48 4.76 5.13
CA GLY A 57 -10.69 4.56 5.94
C GLY A 57 -10.85 3.11 6.40
N ILE A 58 -10.58 2.14 5.52
CA ILE A 58 -10.63 0.71 5.85
C ILE A 58 -9.58 0.37 6.91
N ALA A 59 -8.33 0.83 6.73
CA ALA A 59 -7.27 0.61 7.72
C ALA A 59 -7.59 1.24 9.08
N ALA A 60 -8.18 2.43 9.08
CA ALA A 60 -8.67 3.05 10.30
C ALA A 60 -9.76 2.21 10.98
N GLY A 61 -10.72 1.68 10.21
CA GLY A 61 -11.73 0.77 10.71
C GLY A 61 -11.14 -0.51 11.29
N ALA A 62 -10.19 -1.13 10.60
CA ALA A 62 -9.50 -2.34 11.05
C ALA A 62 -8.73 -2.09 12.36
N TYR A 63 -8.07 -0.95 12.50
CA TYR A 63 -7.42 -0.56 13.75
C TYR A 63 -8.41 -0.50 14.92
N PHE A 64 -9.58 0.14 14.73
CA PHE A 64 -10.61 0.18 15.78
C PHE A 64 -11.23 -1.18 16.07
N ALA A 65 -11.25 -2.09 15.10
CA ALA A 65 -11.67 -3.48 15.29
C ALA A 65 -10.60 -4.35 15.97
N GLY A 66 -9.39 -3.84 16.18
CA GLY A 66 -8.27 -4.59 16.73
C GLY A 66 -7.66 -5.60 15.73
N GLU A 67 -7.88 -5.39 14.43
CA GLU A 67 -7.41 -6.27 13.37
C GLU A 67 -6.15 -5.70 12.70
N PRO A 68 -5.04 -6.46 12.61
CA PRO A 68 -3.86 -6.04 11.87
C PRO A 68 -4.16 -5.90 10.38
N HIS A 69 -3.88 -4.73 9.81
CA HIS A 69 -4.20 -4.41 8.42
C HIS A 69 -3.02 -3.73 7.71
N VAL A 70 -2.81 -4.08 6.44
CA VAL A 70 -1.79 -3.48 5.57
C VAL A 70 -2.40 -2.85 4.33
N LEU A 71 -1.91 -1.66 4.01
CA LEU A 71 -2.25 -0.93 2.80
C LEU A 71 -1.20 -1.20 1.74
N LEU A 72 -1.59 -1.73 0.57
CA LEU A 72 -0.71 -1.82 -0.59
C LEU A 72 -1.05 -0.71 -1.57
N MET A 73 -0.08 0.16 -1.87
CA MET A 73 -0.28 1.26 -2.82
C MET A 73 0.99 1.62 -3.56
N GLN A 74 0.86 2.40 -4.64
CA GLN A 74 1.98 3.05 -5.29
C GLN A 74 2.25 4.42 -4.68
N ASN A 75 3.45 4.96 -4.87
CA ASN A 75 3.79 6.30 -4.40
C ASN A 75 2.86 7.42 -4.89
N HIS A 76 2.31 7.35 -6.11
CA HIS A 76 1.28 8.32 -6.53
C HIS A 76 -0.01 8.20 -5.73
N GLY A 77 -0.45 6.97 -5.46
CA GLY A 77 -1.63 6.71 -4.63
C GLY A 77 -1.43 7.20 -3.21
N PHE A 78 -0.22 7.03 -2.66
CA PHE A 78 0.18 7.65 -1.40
C PHE A 78 0.02 9.19 -1.42
N LEU A 79 0.54 9.86 -2.46
CA LEU A 79 0.40 11.31 -2.61
C LEU A 79 -1.06 11.75 -2.73
N ALA A 80 -1.91 10.96 -3.39
CA ALA A 80 -3.35 11.20 -3.50
C ALA A 80 -4.06 11.03 -2.14
N ALA A 81 -3.62 10.07 -1.33
CA ALA A 81 -4.21 9.74 -0.04
C ALA A 81 -3.72 10.61 1.13
N ILE A 82 -2.82 11.58 0.91
CA ILE A 82 -2.27 12.45 1.97
C ILE A 82 -3.38 13.09 2.80
N ASN A 83 -4.44 13.57 2.15
CA ASN A 83 -5.52 14.21 2.87
C ASN A 83 -6.19 13.25 3.86
N GLY A 84 -6.45 12.00 3.47
CA GLY A 84 -6.95 10.97 4.37
C GLY A 84 -5.95 10.61 5.48
N ILE A 85 -4.66 10.50 5.15
CA ILE A 85 -3.62 10.21 6.14
C ILE A 85 -3.55 11.30 7.21
N VAL A 86 -3.55 12.57 6.82
CA VAL A 86 -3.42 13.69 7.77
C VAL A 86 -4.72 13.92 8.53
N SER A 87 -5.85 14.02 7.81
CA SER A 87 -7.14 14.40 8.41
C SER A 87 -7.80 13.29 9.23
N LEU A 88 -7.47 12.01 8.96
CA LEU A 88 -7.99 10.87 9.71
C LEU A 88 -6.89 10.23 10.55
N ALA A 89 -5.87 9.64 9.92
CA ALA A 89 -4.95 8.79 10.66
C ALA A 89 -4.06 9.57 11.64
N GLN A 90 -3.43 10.65 11.20
CA GLN A 90 -2.60 11.48 12.08
C GLN A 90 -3.45 12.25 13.10
N LEU A 91 -4.57 12.83 12.66
CA LEU A 91 -5.45 13.60 13.54
C LEU A 91 -5.97 12.76 14.73
N TYR A 92 -6.34 11.50 14.48
CA TYR A 92 -6.88 10.61 15.51
C TYR A 92 -5.85 9.63 16.09
N GLY A 93 -4.56 9.77 15.75
CA GLY A 93 -3.49 8.93 16.29
C GLY A 93 -3.61 7.44 15.90
N ILE A 94 -4.14 7.16 14.71
CA ILE A 94 -4.34 5.81 14.17
C ILE A 94 -3.03 5.35 13.51
N PRO A 95 -2.42 4.25 13.95
CA PRO A 95 -1.25 3.69 13.31
C PRO A 95 -1.64 3.03 11.98
N LEU A 96 -1.01 3.45 10.89
CA LEU A 96 -1.17 2.85 9.57
C LEU A 96 0.10 2.06 9.19
N CYS A 97 -0.08 0.84 8.68
CA CYS A 97 0.99 0.10 8.01
C CYS A 97 0.80 0.20 6.49
N MET A 98 1.74 0.85 5.80
CA MET A 98 1.69 1.07 4.36
C MET A 98 2.89 0.42 3.67
N LEU A 99 2.61 -0.39 2.66
CA LEU A 99 3.60 -0.90 1.72
C LEU A 99 3.47 -0.09 0.43
N ILE A 100 4.46 0.78 0.19
CA ILE A 100 4.45 1.71 -0.93
C ILE A 100 5.43 1.22 -2.00
N ALA A 101 4.91 0.90 -3.18
CA ALA A 101 5.74 0.67 -4.37
C ALA A 101 6.32 2.01 -4.83
N LEU A 102 7.61 2.24 -4.55
CA LEU A 102 8.31 3.45 -4.93
C LEU A 102 8.71 3.42 -6.42
N ARG A 103 8.28 4.44 -7.16
CA ARG A 103 8.52 4.59 -8.61
C ARG A 103 9.05 5.99 -8.91
N GLY A 104 9.70 6.18 -10.05
CA GLY A 104 10.24 7.49 -10.41
C GLY A 104 11.66 7.76 -9.92
N HIS A 105 12.46 6.70 -9.78
CA HIS A 105 13.90 6.84 -9.52
C HIS A 105 14.65 7.42 -10.74
N TRP A 106 15.90 7.82 -10.53
CA TRP A 106 16.76 8.28 -11.62
C TRP A 106 16.90 7.20 -12.70
N GLY A 107 16.54 7.51 -13.95
CA GLY A 107 16.52 6.55 -15.06
C GLY A 107 15.19 5.82 -15.26
N GLU A 108 14.12 6.23 -14.58
CA GLU A 108 12.76 5.72 -14.83
C GLU A 108 12.34 5.95 -16.30
N PRO A 109 11.95 4.90 -17.05
CA PRO A 109 11.56 5.03 -18.46
C PRO A 109 10.25 5.79 -18.69
N TYR A 110 9.43 5.95 -17.65
CA TYR A 110 8.12 6.57 -17.71
C TYR A 110 8.10 7.95 -17.01
N PRO A 111 8.15 9.07 -17.77
CA PRO A 111 8.34 10.41 -17.23
C PRO A 111 7.28 10.85 -16.22
N TRP A 112 6.05 10.34 -16.32
CA TRP A 112 4.96 10.67 -15.42
C TRP A 112 5.16 10.14 -13.99
N HIS A 113 6.01 9.12 -13.78
CA HIS A 113 6.35 8.65 -12.43
C HIS A 113 7.45 9.44 -11.74
N THR A 114 8.29 10.13 -12.50
CA THR A 114 9.49 10.80 -11.97
C THR A 114 9.15 11.94 -11.01
N ARG A 115 8.08 12.71 -11.28
CA ARG A 115 7.69 13.85 -10.43
C ARG A 115 7.19 13.40 -9.06
N GLY A 116 6.38 12.34 -8.99
CA GLY A 116 5.92 11.78 -7.71
C GLY A 116 7.05 11.10 -6.94
N GLY A 117 7.92 10.37 -7.65
CA GLY A 117 9.05 9.65 -7.05
C GLY A 117 10.01 10.53 -6.26
N ILE A 118 10.44 11.65 -6.85
CA ILE A 118 11.44 12.55 -6.26
C ILE A 118 10.98 13.13 -4.91
N VAL A 119 9.68 13.38 -4.75
CA VAL A 119 9.13 13.99 -3.52
C VAL A 119 8.66 12.97 -2.49
N THR A 120 8.52 11.70 -2.86
CA THR A 120 7.87 10.68 -2.00
C THR A 120 8.60 10.51 -0.66
N GLU A 121 9.92 10.39 -0.68
CA GLU A 121 10.71 10.19 0.54
C GLU A 121 10.72 11.43 1.44
N GLU A 122 10.76 12.63 0.87
CA GLU A 122 10.71 13.88 1.65
C GLU A 122 9.37 14.04 2.35
N VAL A 123 8.26 13.71 1.67
CA VAL A 123 6.91 13.73 2.26
C VAL A 123 6.77 12.71 3.38
N LEU A 124 7.38 11.52 3.26
CA LEU A 124 7.36 10.49 4.32
C LEU A 124 8.18 10.87 5.56
N ARG A 125 9.12 11.81 5.43
CA ARG A 125 9.99 12.28 6.53
C ARG A 125 9.47 13.54 7.23
N ALA A 126 8.47 14.21 6.66
CA ALA A 126 7.87 15.43 7.19
C ALA A 126 7.07 15.16 8.47
#